data_AF-A0A7Y8L248-F1
#
_entry.id   AF-A0A7Y8L248-F1
#
_cell.length_a   1.000
_cell.length_b   1.000
_cell.length_c   1.000
_cell.angle_alpha   90.00
_cell.angle_beta   90.00
_cell.angle_gamma   90.00
#
_symmetry.space_group_name_H-M   'P 1'
#
loop_
_entity.id
_entity.type
_entity.pdbx_description
1 polymer ?
#
loop_
_entity_poly.entity_id
_entity_poly.type
_entity_poly.pdbx_seq_one_letter_code
_entity_poly.pdbx_strand_id
1 'polypeptide(L)'
;MTNPKKYLTNYLWKLIERYAKIKLYKKQLDILDEWKGPHRIETLNKGASFFKLVDASFKRTMLVELCLFVSEKEQKNIFDWLNKAKTHSKSLNPTRADKDDKNGYSRLAIKDADYKKVIEKQISRFSAHSNIIKNLVAHRDKIFTHYDSSYFNNPNTIFKKYSIDVFELDSLMKTIEEILSTQHSYLFASSIPSFEVASYSNVNMILAYTRAFMRIRKDKKLIIGKGFKPADYLKEIYPDSEKA
;
A
#
# COMPACT_ATOMS: atom_id res chain seq x y z
N MET A 1 27.10 -7.48 -21.96
CA MET A 1 25.91 -8.24 -21.51
C MET A 1 25.68 -7.99 -20.02
N THR A 2 24.51 -7.51 -19.63
CA THR A 2 24.18 -7.27 -18.22
C THR A 2 23.93 -8.62 -17.53
N ASN A 3 24.59 -8.89 -16.40
CA ASN A 3 24.37 -10.11 -15.60
C ASN A 3 22.87 -10.23 -15.25
N PRO A 4 22.15 -11.28 -15.73
CA PRO A 4 20.70 -11.43 -15.51
C PRO A 4 20.32 -11.44 -14.03
N LYS A 5 21.15 -12.06 -13.18
CA LYS A 5 20.92 -12.10 -11.73
C LYS A 5 20.91 -10.70 -11.15
N LYS A 6 21.98 -9.92 -11.38
CA LYS A 6 22.10 -8.55 -10.88
C LYS A 6 20.95 -7.65 -11.37
N TYR A 7 20.61 -7.77 -12.65
CA TYR A 7 19.50 -7.02 -13.24
C TYR A 7 18.16 -7.34 -12.56
N LEU A 8 17.82 -8.63 -12.43
CA LEU A 8 16.54 -9.06 -11.86
C LEU A 8 16.42 -8.81 -10.35
N THR A 9 17.52 -8.96 -9.61
CA THR A 9 17.58 -8.61 -8.18
C THR A 9 17.34 -7.10 -7.99
N ASN A 10 17.99 -6.24 -8.78
CA ASN A 10 17.77 -4.79 -8.72
C ASN A 10 16.34 -4.41 -9.15
N TYR A 11 15.77 -5.12 -10.12
CA TYR A 11 14.42 -4.89 -10.57
C TYR A 11 13.40 -5.30 -9.50
N LEU A 12 13.61 -6.44 -8.82
CA LEU A 12 12.78 -6.85 -7.69
C LEU A 12 12.81 -5.81 -6.56
N TRP A 13 13.99 -5.28 -6.22
CA TRP A 13 14.12 -4.19 -5.24
C TRP A 13 13.28 -2.97 -5.59
N LYS A 14 13.31 -2.53 -6.86
CA LYS A 14 12.49 -1.40 -7.31
C LYS A 14 10.98 -1.68 -7.22
N LEU A 15 10.56 -2.93 -7.48
CA LEU A 15 9.16 -3.33 -7.28
C LEU A 15 8.78 -3.30 -5.79
N ILE A 16 9.65 -3.80 -4.91
CA ILE A 16 9.48 -3.77 -3.46
C ILE A 16 9.33 -2.34 -2.95
N GLU A 17 10.23 -1.43 -3.32
CA GLU A 17 10.17 -0.02 -2.94
C GLU A 17 8.88 0.66 -3.43
N ARG A 18 8.49 0.37 -4.67
CA ARG A 18 7.26 0.91 -5.25
C ARG A 18 6.03 0.40 -4.49
N TYR A 19 5.98 -0.89 -4.19
CA TYR A 19 4.88 -1.47 -3.44
C TYR A 19 4.80 -0.95 -1.99
N ALA A 20 5.94 -0.71 -1.34
CA ALA A 20 5.99 -0.06 -0.04
C ALA A 20 5.35 1.34 -0.07
N LYS A 21 5.57 2.12 -1.13
CA LYS A 21 4.89 3.43 -1.32
C LYS A 21 3.38 3.28 -1.50
N ILE A 22 2.92 2.27 -2.25
CA ILE A 22 1.48 1.97 -2.38
C ILE A 22 0.86 1.68 -1.00
N LYS A 23 1.52 0.83 -0.20
CA LYS A 23 1.10 0.54 1.18
C LYS A 23 1.12 1.76 2.09
N LEU A 24 2.05 2.69 1.89
CA LEU A 24 2.08 3.95 2.63
C LEU A 24 0.79 4.72 2.41
N TYR A 25 0.38 4.91 1.15
CA TYR A 25 -0.85 5.64 0.83
C TYR A 25 -2.09 4.94 1.38
N LYS A 26 -2.17 3.60 1.24
CA LYS A 26 -3.27 2.81 1.83
C LYS A 26 -3.37 3.04 3.34
N LYS A 27 -2.24 2.97 4.05
CA LYS A 27 -2.17 3.22 5.50
C LYS A 27 -2.62 4.64 5.87
N GLN A 28 -2.25 5.67 5.09
CA GLN A 28 -2.71 7.03 5.35
C GLN A 28 -4.24 7.19 5.12
N LEU A 29 -4.80 6.49 4.13
CA LEU A 29 -6.24 6.44 3.89
C LEU A 29 -6.99 5.73 5.02
N ASP A 30 -6.46 4.60 5.50
CA ASP A 30 -7.04 3.86 6.61
C ASP A 30 -7.07 4.72 7.90
N ILE A 31 -5.97 5.44 8.17
CA ILE A 31 -5.94 6.43 9.26
C ILE A 31 -7.02 7.50 9.07
N LEU A 32 -7.17 8.08 7.87
CA LEU A 32 -8.21 9.07 7.61
C LEU A 32 -9.62 8.51 7.87
N ASP A 33 -9.85 7.24 7.53
CA ASP A 33 -11.13 6.57 7.75
C ASP A 33 -11.41 6.33 9.25
N GLU A 34 -10.42 5.88 10.02
CA GLU A 34 -10.52 5.76 11.48
C GLU A 34 -10.93 7.07 12.16
N TRP A 35 -10.45 8.21 11.63
CA TRP A 35 -10.78 9.53 12.17
C TRP A 35 -12.20 10.01 11.84
N LYS A 36 -12.92 9.33 10.93
CA LYS A 36 -14.36 9.57 10.69
C LYS A 36 -15.24 9.02 11.80
N GLY A 37 -14.67 8.27 12.76
CA GLY A 37 -15.39 7.78 13.92
C GLY A 37 -16.03 8.88 14.78
N PRO A 38 -17.09 8.57 15.54
CA PRO A 38 -17.95 9.55 16.21
C PRO A 38 -17.21 10.49 17.17
N HIS A 39 -16.13 10.02 17.81
CA HIS A 39 -15.36 10.83 18.78
C HIS A 39 -14.25 11.69 18.16
N ARG A 40 -14.00 11.56 16.85
CA ARG A 40 -12.85 12.17 16.14
C ARG A 40 -13.27 13.04 14.96
N ILE A 41 -14.48 12.81 14.42
CA ILE A 41 -15.00 13.48 13.22
C ILE A 41 -15.05 15.02 13.32
N GLU A 42 -15.27 15.59 14.51
CA GLU A 42 -15.24 17.06 14.70
C GLU A 42 -13.91 17.67 14.24
N THR A 43 -12.80 16.93 14.44
CA THR A 43 -11.45 17.36 14.03
C THR A 43 -11.31 17.39 12.52
N LEU A 44 -11.77 16.33 11.83
CA LEU A 44 -11.79 16.29 10.37
C LEU A 44 -12.67 17.42 9.80
N ASN A 45 -13.83 17.67 10.43
CA ASN A 45 -14.79 18.67 9.98
C ASN A 45 -14.23 20.10 10.01
N LYS A 46 -13.28 20.42 10.92
CA LYS A 46 -12.62 21.74 10.93
C LYS A 46 -11.77 22.01 9.70
N GLY A 47 -11.22 20.96 9.08
CA GLY A 47 -10.43 21.03 7.85
C GLY A 47 -11.08 20.28 6.69
N ALA A 48 -12.41 20.14 6.67
CA ALA A 48 -13.10 19.15 5.84
C ALA A 48 -12.68 19.19 4.36
N SER A 49 -12.60 20.38 3.75
CA SER A 49 -12.19 20.53 2.35
C SER A 49 -10.74 20.13 2.11
N PHE A 50 -9.83 20.48 3.03
CA PHE A 50 -8.43 20.08 2.97
C PHE A 50 -8.29 18.55 3.07
N PHE A 51 -8.92 17.93 4.06
CA PHE A 51 -8.84 16.47 4.24
C PHE A 51 -9.53 15.69 3.12
N LYS A 52 -10.61 16.22 2.53
CA LYS A 52 -11.20 15.66 1.30
C LYS A 52 -10.22 15.70 0.13
N LEU A 53 -9.47 16.78 -0.04
CA LEU A 53 -8.45 16.89 -1.08
C LEU A 53 -7.27 15.94 -0.83
N VAL A 54 -6.83 15.81 0.43
CA VAL A 54 -5.79 14.84 0.82
C VAL A 54 -6.24 13.40 0.58
N ASP A 55 -7.44 13.02 1.01
CA ASP A 55 -8.04 11.70 0.77
C ASP A 55 -8.09 11.38 -0.73
N ALA A 56 -8.66 12.28 -1.53
CA ALA A 56 -8.74 12.11 -2.98
C ALA A 56 -7.35 11.98 -3.63
N SER A 57 -6.37 12.76 -3.18
CA SER A 57 -5.00 12.75 -3.71
C SER A 57 -4.26 11.47 -3.37
N PHE A 58 -4.38 10.97 -2.13
CA PHE A 58 -3.78 9.69 -1.73
C PHE A 58 -4.45 8.53 -2.44
N LYS A 59 -5.78 8.49 -2.49
CA LYS A 59 -6.53 7.46 -3.21
C LYS A 59 -6.13 7.43 -4.69
N ARG A 60 -6.09 8.59 -5.34
CA ARG A 60 -5.68 8.72 -6.74
C ARG A 60 -4.25 8.20 -6.95
N THR A 61 -3.30 8.67 -6.16
CA THR A 61 -1.89 8.28 -6.29
C THR A 61 -1.71 6.77 -6.07
N MET A 62 -2.35 6.22 -5.04
CA MET A 62 -2.34 4.78 -4.74
C MET A 62 -2.83 3.96 -5.93
N LEU A 63 -3.98 4.31 -6.51
CA LEU A 63 -4.57 3.59 -7.63
C LEU A 63 -3.73 3.69 -8.91
N VAL A 64 -3.13 4.85 -9.19
CA VAL A 64 -2.22 5.04 -10.33
C VAL A 64 -0.97 4.19 -10.16
N GLU A 65 -0.32 4.24 -9.00
CA GLU A 65 0.89 3.47 -8.74
C GLU A 65 0.61 1.96 -8.80
N LEU A 66 -0.52 1.53 -8.24
CA LEU A 66 -0.95 0.14 -8.32
C LEU A 66 -1.23 -0.26 -9.78
N CYS A 67 -1.91 0.56 -10.56
CA CYS A 67 -2.14 0.31 -11.99
C CYS A 67 -0.81 0.13 -12.75
N LEU A 68 0.15 1.02 -12.55
CA LEU A 68 1.45 0.93 -13.19
C LEU A 68 2.27 -0.29 -12.72
N PHE A 69 1.99 -0.79 -11.52
CA PHE A 69 2.61 -1.98 -10.97
C PHE A 69 2.06 -3.28 -11.61
N VAL A 70 0.78 -3.29 -11.98
CA VAL A 70 0.06 -4.50 -12.46
C VAL A 70 -0.24 -4.53 -13.96
N SER A 71 -0.16 -3.38 -14.65
CA SER A 71 -0.51 -3.27 -16.07
C SER A 71 0.56 -3.89 -16.97
N GLU A 72 0.16 -4.87 -17.79
CA GLU A 72 1.05 -5.56 -18.75
C GLU A 72 1.63 -4.63 -19.83
N LYS A 73 0.96 -3.52 -20.13
CA LYS A 73 1.45 -2.52 -21.10
C LYS A 73 2.68 -1.75 -20.60
N GLU A 74 2.93 -1.76 -19.29
CA GLU A 74 4.08 -1.07 -18.72
C GLU A 74 5.36 -1.87 -18.96
N GLN A 75 6.43 -1.20 -19.39
CA GLN A 75 7.73 -1.87 -19.61
C GLN A 75 8.30 -2.52 -18.35
N LYS A 76 7.91 -2.01 -17.17
CA LYS A 76 8.34 -2.53 -15.87
C LYS A 76 7.15 -2.74 -14.93
N ASN A 77 6.76 -3.99 -14.75
CA ASN A 77 5.65 -4.41 -13.91
C ASN A 77 5.94 -5.80 -13.30
N ILE A 78 5.07 -6.28 -12.41
CA ILE A 78 5.27 -7.57 -11.73
C ILE A 78 5.22 -8.78 -12.68
N PHE A 79 4.38 -8.76 -13.73
CA PHE A 79 4.33 -9.84 -14.73
C PHE A 79 5.62 -9.92 -15.55
N ASP A 80 6.13 -8.78 -16.02
CA ASP A 80 7.40 -8.71 -16.74
C ASP A 80 8.53 -9.26 -15.89
N TRP A 81 8.57 -8.90 -14.60
CA TRP A 81 9.56 -9.45 -13.68
C TRP A 81 9.42 -10.98 -13.53
N LEU A 82 8.20 -11.49 -13.28
CA LEU A 82 7.94 -12.93 -13.10
C LEU A 82 8.33 -13.72 -14.36
N ASN A 83 7.98 -13.23 -15.55
CA ASN A 83 8.32 -13.89 -16.82
C ASN A 83 9.82 -13.91 -17.08
N LYS A 84 10.54 -12.81 -16.77
CA LYS A 84 12.00 -12.79 -16.88
C LYS A 84 12.67 -13.68 -15.82
N ALA A 85 12.14 -13.72 -14.60
CA ALA A 85 12.63 -14.62 -13.56
C ALA A 85 12.44 -16.09 -13.92
N LYS A 86 11.33 -16.44 -14.59
CA LYS A 86 11.08 -17.78 -15.12
C LYS A 86 12.09 -18.16 -16.22
N THR A 87 12.36 -17.23 -17.13
CA THR A 87 13.30 -17.42 -18.25
C THR A 87 14.75 -17.58 -17.76
N HIS A 88 15.14 -16.78 -16.77
CA HIS A 88 16.50 -16.73 -16.23
C HIS A 88 16.67 -17.42 -14.87
N SER A 89 15.76 -18.33 -14.52
CA SER A 89 15.72 -19.04 -13.23
C SER A 89 17.04 -19.74 -12.87
N LYS A 90 17.71 -20.37 -13.85
CA LYS A 90 19.03 -20.98 -13.67
C LYS A 90 20.08 -19.95 -13.27
N SER A 91 20.04 -18.75 -13.84
CA SER A 91 21.00 -17.68 -13.54
C SER A 91 20.74 -17.04 -12.18
N LEU A 92 19.49 -17.06 -11.70
CA LEU A 92 19.11 -16.49 -10.41
C LEU A 92 19.69 -17.26 -9.21
N ASN A 93 19.86 -18.59 -9.35
CA ASN A 93 20.27 -19.50 -8.28
C ASN A 93 19.44 -19.29 -6.99
N PRO A 94 18.12 -19.51 -7.06
CA PRO A 94 17.21 -19.30 -5.93
C PRO A 94 17.51 -20.28 -4.77
N THR A 95 17.33 -19.80 -3.55
CA THR A 95 17.55 -20.60 -2.33
C THR A 95 16.38 -20.45 -1.38
N ARG A 96 16.08 -21.44 -0.54
CA ARG A 96 15.08 -21.34 0.54
C ARG A 96 15.73 -21.52 1.91
N ALA A 97 15.10 -20.98 2.95
CA ALA A 97 15.51 -21.27 4.32
C ALA A 97 15.41 -22.78 4.58
N ASP A 98 16.44 -23.32 5.22
CA ASP A 98 16.41 -24.68 5.74
C ASP A 98 15.55 -24.71 7.00
N LYS A 99 14.49 -25.53 7.00
CA LYS A 99 13.57 -25.62 8.15
C LYS A 99 14.16 -26.46 9.28
N ASP A 100 15.14 -27.29 8.97
CA ASP A 100 15.74 -28.23 9.91
C ASP A 100 16.96 -27.60 10.63
N ASP A 101 17.42 -26.43 10.16
CA ASP A 101 18.44 -25.65 10.84
C ASP A 101 17.87 -24.87 12.03
N LYS A 102 18.25 -25.32 13.23
CA LYS A 102 17.85 -24.71 14.51
C LYS A 102 18.30 -23.26 14.66
N ASN A 103 19.34 -22.84 13.93
CA ASN A 103 19.87 -21.48 13.97
C ASN A 103 19.30 -20.58 12.87
N GLY A 104 18.57 -21.13 11.89
CA GLY A 104 17.88 -20.37 10.84
C GLY A 104 18.78 -19.67 9.82
N TYR A 105 20.07 -20.01 9.74
CA TYR A 105 21.04 -19.39 8.83
C TYR A 105 21.27 -20.20 7.55
N SER A 106 21.07 -21.52 7.61
CA SER A 106 21.26 -22.43 6.48
C SER A 106 20.23 -22.20 5.38
N ARG A 107 20.71 -22.29 4.13
CA ARG A 107 19.88 -22.11 2.93
C ARG A 107 20.12 -23.22 1.93
N LEU A 108 19.03 -23.76 1.42
CA LEU A 108 19.02 -24.85 0.45
C LEU A 108 18.79 -24.31 -0.96
N ALA A 109 19.62 -24.72 -1.92
CA ALA A 109 19.41 -24.41 -3.33
C ALA A 109 18.11 -25.06 -3.84
N ILE A 110 17.36 -24.33 -4.66
CA ILE A 110 16.13 -24.81 -5.26
C ILE A 110 16.41 -25.25 -6.70
N LYS A 111 15.87 -26.40 -7.07
CA LYS A 111 15.97 -26.89 -8.45
C LYS A 111 15.25 -25.95 -9.40
N ASP A 112 15.82 -25.76 -10.59
CA ASP A 112 15.28 -24.89 -11.64
C ASP A 112 13.79 -25.13 -11.92
N ALA A 113 13.40 -26.40 -12.05
CA ALA A 113 12.02 -26.79 -12.33
C ALA A 113 11.05 -26.42 -11.19
N ASP A 114 11.48 -26.56 -9.93
CA ASP A 114 10.64 -26.26 -8.77
C ASP A 114 10.43 -24.74 -8.64
N TYR A 115 11.47 -23.95 -8.87
CA TYR A 115 11.33 -22.49 -8.85
C TYR A 115 10.43 -21.98 -9.99
N LYS A 116 10.54 -22.55 -11.20
CA LYS A 116 9.62 -22.24 -12.31
C LYS A 116 8.16 -22.53 -11.96
N LYS A 117 7.88 -23.68 -11.31
CA LYS A 117 6.53 -24.00 -10.83
C LYS A 117 6.00 -22.99 -9.82
N VAL A 118 6.86 -22.48 -8.93
CA VAL A 118 6.45 -21.41 -7.99
C VAL A 118 6.06 -20.15 -8.74
N ILE A 119 6.86 -19.73 -9.73
CA ILE A 119 6.54 -18.55 -10.54
C ILE A 119 5.24 -18.74 -11.32
N GLU A 120 5.03 -19.91 -11.94
CA GLU A 120 3.78 -20.22 -12.66
C GLU A 120 2.55 -20.15 -11.74
N LYS A 121 2.65 -20.72 -10.54
CA LYS A 121 1.58 -20.61 -9.53
C LYS A 121 1.30 -19.16 -9.16
N GLN A 122 2.33 -18.33 -9.02
CA GLN A 122 2.18 -16.92 -8.71
C GLN A 122 1.53 -16.14 -9.85
N ILE A 123 1.93 -16.39 -11.11
CA ILE A 123 1.30 -15.80 -12.30
C ILE A 123 -0.19 -16.17 -12.36
N SER A 124 -0.54 -17.44 -12.13
CA SER A 124 -1.94 -17.89 -12.13
C SER A 124 -2.76 -17.24 -11.02
N ARG A 125 -2.22 -17.18 -9.80
CA ARG A 125 -2.87 -16.47 -8.66
C ARG A 125 -3.07 -14.99 -8.95
N PHE A 126 -2.10 -14.35 -9.60
CA PHE A 126 -2.20 -12.95 -9.97
C PHE A 126 -3.26 -12.71 -11.04
N SER A 127 -3.31 -13.58 -12.05
CA SER A 127 -4.25 -13.51 -13.17
C SER A 127 -5.71 -13.67 -12.74
N ALA A 128 -5.96 -14.32 -11.59
CA ALA A 128 -7.29 -14.39 -10.98
C ALA A 128 -7.86 -13.00 -10.63
N HIS A 129 -7.00 -11.99 -10.46
CA HIS A 129 -7.39 -10.59 -10.22
C HIS A 129 -7.58 -9.78 -11.51
N SER A 130 -7.74 -10.43 -12.67
CA SER A 130 -7.81 -9.75 -13.96
C SER A 130 -8.93 -8.70 -14.06
N ASN A 131 -10.07 -8.91 -13.39
CA ASN A 131 -11.19 -7.95 -13.41
C ASN A 131 -10.84 -6.63 -12.70
N ILE A 132 -10.34 -6.70 -11.47
CA ILE A 132 -9.93 -5.50 -10.72
C ILE A 132 -8.75 -4.79 -11.41
N ILE A 133 -7.81 -5.55 -12.00
CA ILE A 133 -6.72 -5.00 -12.82
C ILE A 133 -7.26 -4.24 -14.04
N LYS A 134 -8.22 -4.81 -14.78
CA LYS A 134 -8.88 -4.13 -15.91
C LYS A 134 -9.57 -2.84 -15.46
N ASN A 135 -10.24 -2.86 -14.32
CA ASN A 135 -10.91 -1.67 -13.78
C ASN A 135 -9.90 -0.59 -13.38
N LEU A 136 -8.79 -0.95 -12.72
CA LEU A 136 -7.70 -0.02 -12.41
C LEU A 136 -7.12 0.63 -13.68
N VAL A 137 -6.87 -0.16 -14.72
CA VAL A 137 -6.37 0.32 -16.00
C VAL A 137 -7.39 1.23 -16.69
N ALA A 138 -8.68 0.89 -16.65
CA ALA A 138 -9.73 1.73 -17.21
C ALA A 138 -9.84 3.08 -16.50
N HIS A 139 -9.76 3.10 -15.16
CA HIS A 139 -9.66 4.34 -14.39
C HIS A 139 -8.47 5.17 -14.81
N ARG A 140 -7.31 4.53 -15.03
CA ARG A 140 -6.13 5.24 -15.51
C ARG A 140 -6.35 5.86 -16.89
N ASP A 141 -6.71 5.04 -17.86
CA ASP A 141 -6.76 5.43 -19.26
C ASP A 141 -7.90 6.44 -19.54
N LYS A 142 -9.04 6.30 -18.85
CA LYS A 142 -10.24 7.10 -19.08
C LYS A 142 -10.38 8.34 -18.19
N ILE A 143 -9.80 8.35 -16.99
CA ILE A 143 -9.76 9.57 -16.15
C ILE A 143 -8.48 10.37 -16.42
N PHE A 144 -7.35 9.71 -16.64
CA PHE A 144 -6.05 10.39 -16.63
C PHE A 144 -5.45 10.63 -18.02
N THR A 145 -5.78 9.82 -19.03
CA THR A 145 -5.10 9.89 -20.34
C THR A 145 -5.95 10.50 -21.45
N HIS A 146 -7.28 10.42 -21.37
CA HIS A 146 -8.17 10.96 -22.40
C HIS A 146 -9.30 11.77 -21.79
N TYR A 147 -9.44 13.04 -22.22
CA TYR A 147 -10.63 13.87 -22.08
C TYR A 147 -11.80 13.26 -22.89
N ASP A 148 -12.16 12.02 -22.58
CA ASP A 148 -13.29 11.33 -23.18
C ASP A 148 -14.55 12.04 -22.70
N SER A 149 -15.25 12.69 -23.63
CA SER A 149 -16.36 13.61 -23.35
C SER A 149 -17.48 12.94 -22.56
N SER A 150 -17.64 11.63 -22.71
CA SER A 150 -18.62 10.84 -21.95
C SER A 150 -18.34 10.82 -20.45
N TYR A 151 -17.07 10.82 -20.06
CA TYR A 151 -16.65 10.85 -18.65
C TYR A 151 -16.37 12.26 -18.14
N PHE A 152 -16.01 13.21 -19.01
CA PHE A 152 -15.92 14.62 -18.65
C PHE A 152 -17.30 15.19 -18.27
N ASN A 153 -18.31 14.94 -19.10
CA ASN A 153 -19.67 15.44 -18.88
C ASN A 153 -20.40 14.69 -17.75
N ASN A 154 -20.06 13.43 -17.51
CA ASN A 154 -20.62 12.65 -16.42
C ASN A 154 -19.55 11.82 -15.68
N PRO A 155 -18.80 12.45 -14.75
CA PRO A 155 -17.70 11.81 -14.03
C PRO A 155 -18.12 10.56 -13.26
N ASN A 156 -19.38 10.49 -12.81
CA ASN A 156 -19.90 9.35 -12.05
C ASN A 156 -20.01 8.07 -12.89
N THR A 157 -20.05 8.18 -14.22
CA THR A 157 -20.19 7.02 -15.13
C THR A 157 -19.02 6.06 -15.01
N ILE A 158 -17.80 6.57 -14.80
CA ILE A 158 -16.62 5.71 -14.71
C ILE A 158 -16.63 4.88 -13.43
N PHE A 159 -17.06 5.48 -12.31
CA PHE A 159 -17.14 4.80 -11.01
C PHE A 159 -18.22 3.71 -11.01
N LYS A 160 -19.27 3.85 -11.84
CA LYS A 160 -20.30 2.82 -12.04
C LYS A 160 -19.84 1.71 -12.97
N LYS A 161 -19.21 2.06 -14.11
CA LYS A 161 -18.83 1.11 -15.15
C LYS A 161 -17.59 0.28 -14.80
N TYR A 162 -16.65 0.90 -14.11
CA TYR A 162 -15.39 0.28 -13.69
C TYR A 162 -15.27 0.37 -12.17
N SER A 163 -16.23 -0.19 -11.44
CA SER A 163 -16.21 -0.14 -9.98
C SER A 163 -14.94 -0.79 -9.41
N ILE A 164 -14.32 -0.11 -8.45
CA ILE A 164 -13.18 -0.64 -7.70
C ILE A 164 -13.75 -1.11 -6.36
N ASP A 165 -13.95 -2.43 -6.25
CA ASP A 165 -14.35 -3.05 -4.99
C ASP A 165 -13.16 -3.07 -4.02
N VAL A 166 -13.41 -2.68 -2.77
CA VAL A 166 -12.34 -2.55 -1.76
C VAL A 166 -11.82 -3.93 -1.34
N PHE A 167 -12.66 -4.96 -1.26
CA PHE A 167 -12.23 -6.30 -0.89
C PHE A 167 -11.41 -6.95 -2.00
N GLU A 168 -11.81 -6.79 -3.27
CA GLU A 168 -11.00 -7.22 -4.41
C GLU A 168 -9.66 -6.49 -4.47
N LEU A 169 -9.65 -5.19 -4.21
CA LEU A 169 -8.42 -4.38 -4.16
C LEU A 169 -7.46 -4.87 -3.06
N ASP A 170 -7.97 -5.09 -1.85
CA ASP A 170 -7.17 -5.59 -0.72
C ASP A 170 -6.66 -7.01 -0.99
N SER A 171 -7.48 -7.86 -1.63
CA SER A 171 -7.09 -9.22 -2.05
C SER A 171 -5.97 -9.21 -3.11
N LEU A 172 -6.04 -8.30 -4.08
CA LEU A 172 -4.97 -8.06 -5.05
C LEU A 172 -3.69 -7.60 -4.35
N MET A 173 -3.76 -6.60 -3.46
CA MET A 173 -2.62 -6.10 -2.71
C MET A 173 -1.97 -7.22 -1.87
N LYS A 174 -2.78 -8.02 -1.15
CA LYS A 174 -2.27 -9.17 -0.40
C LYS A 174 -1.55 -10.17 -1.30
N THR A 175 -2.08 -10.43 -2.50
CA THR A 175 -1.44 -11.32 -3.48
C THR A 175 -0.09 -10.75 -3.95
N ILE A 176 0.00 -9.44 -4.21
CA ILE A 176 1.27 -8.77 -4.54
C ILE A 176 2.29 -8.96 -3.41
N GLU A 177 1.87 -8.69 -2.16
CA GLU A 177 2.73 -8.80 -0.98
C GLU A 177 3.31 -10.20 -0.81
N GLU A 178 2.47 -11.23 -0.92
CA GLU A 178 2.91 -12.62 -0.84
C GLU A 178 3.89 -12.99 -1.95
N ILE A 179 3.67 -12.52 -3.19
CA ILE A 179 4.59 -12.76 -4.31
C ILE A 179 5.94 -12.10 -4.04
N LEU A 180 5.95 -10.80 -3.72
CA LEU A 180 7.18 -10.05 -3.49
C LEU A 180 7.95 -10.60 -2.30
N SER A 181 7.28 -10.93 -1.20
CA SER A 181 7.92 -11.54 -0.02
C SER A 181 8.52 -12.91 -0.34
N THR A 182 7.77 -13.75 -1.05
CA THR A 182 8.26 -15.07 -1.51
C THR A 182 9.49 -14.91 -2.40
N GLN A 183 9.42 -14.02 -3.39
CA GLN A 183 10.52 -13.82 -4.34
C GLN A 183 11.74 -13.19 -3.68
N HIS A 184 11.52 -12.26 -2.74
CA HIS A 184 12.60 -11.73 -1.93
C HIS A 184 13.27 -12.84 -1.13
N SER A 185 12.48 -13.68 -0.44
CA SER A 185 13.01 -14.80 0.34
C SER A 185 13.82 -15.78 -0.51
N TYR A 186 13.50 -15.94 -1.80
CA TYR A 186 14.25 -16.83 -2.68
C TYR A 186 15.58 -16.25 -3.17
N LEU A 187 15.62 -14.94 -3.40
CA LEU A 187 16.76 -14.27 -4.02
C LEU A 187 17.70 -13.59 -3.02
N PHE A 188 17.23 -13.34 -1.80
CA PHE A 188 18.00 -12.72 -0.73
C PHE A 188 18.08 -13.64 0.49
N ALA A 189 19.15 -13.48 1.27
CA ALA A 189 19.37 -14.25 2.49
C ALA A 189 18.44 -13.87 3.65
N SER A 190 17.44 -13.02 3.41
CA SER A 190 16.44 -12.59 4.39
C SER A 190 15.03 -12.67 3.81
N SER A 191 14.06 -13.00 4.64
CA SER A 191 12.65 -12.71 4.36
C SER A 191 12.38 -11.27 4.75
N ILE A 192 11.71 -10.48 3.90
CA ILE A 192 11.07 -9.24 4.37
C ILE A 192 9.88 -9.70 5.22
N PRO A 193 9.92 -9.53 6.56
CA PRO A 193 8.90 -10.07 7.45
C PRO A 193 7.57 -9.34 7.27
N SER A 194 7.63 -8.06 6.91
CA SER A 194 6.48 -7.22 6.56
C SER A 194 6.97 -6.05 5.72
N PHE A 195 6.17 -5.61 4.75
CA PHE A 195 6.38 -4.30 4.11
C PHE A 195 5.92 -3.22 5.09
N GLU A 196 6.64 -3.09 6.20
CA GLU A 196 6.36 -2.12 7.25
C GLU A 196 6.77 -0.73 6.78
N VAL A 197 5.77 0.11 6.62
CA VAL A 197 5.98 1.50 6.24
C VAL A 197 6.19 2.31 7.51
N ALA A 198 7.45 2.60 7.81
CA ALA A 198 7.82 3.60 8.81
C ALA A 198 7.46 4.99 8.25
N SER A 199 6.37 5.58 8.74
CA SER A 199 5.99 6.95 8.43
C SER A 199 6.24 7.80 9.66
N TYR A 200 7.37 8.49 9.71
CA TYR A 200 7.73 9.42 10.80
C TYR A 200 6.80 10.65 10.84
N SER A 201 6.19 10.99 9.69
CA SER A 201 5.17 12.03 9.56
C SER A 201 3.91 11.39 8.99
N ASN A 202 2.85 11.27 9.78
CA ASN A 202 1.60 10.63 9.36
C ASN A 202 0.42 11.59 9.54
N VAL A 203 -0.65 11.38 8.77
CA VAL A 203 -1.89 12.16 8.88
C VAL A 203 -2.43 12.14 10.31
N ASN A 204 -2.25 11.02 11.02
CA ASN A 204 -2.67 10.87 12.41
C ASN A 204 -2.08 11.95 13.32
N MET A 205 -0.79 12.29 13.16
CA MET A 205 -0.13 13.31 13.95
C MET A 205 -0.70 14.70 13.68
N ILE A 206 -0.94 15.05 12.41
CA ILE A 206 -1.57 16.33 12.03
C ILE A 206 -2.96 16.45 12.65
N LEU A 207 -3.76 15.37 12.59
CA LEU A 207 -5.09 15.33 13.17
C LEU A 207 -5.05 15.39 14.70
N ALA A 208 -4.11 14.68 15.34
CA ALA A 208 -3.90 14.73 16.79
C ALA A 208 -3.56 16.14 17.27
N TYR A 209 -2.64 16.84 16.59
CA TYR A 209 -2.33 18.23 16.90
C TYR A 209 -3.53 19.15 16.67
N THR A 210 -4.26 18.99 15.57
CA THR A 210 -5.48 19.77 15.29
C THR A 210 -6.51 19.61 16.42
N ARG A 211 -6.75 18.37 16.86
CA ARG A 211 -7.65 18.05 17.97
C ARG A 211 -7.15 18.66 19.28
N ALA A 212 -5.86 18.58 19.56
CA ALA A 212 -5.25 19.17 20.75
C ALA A 212 -5.46 20.69 20.76
N PHE A 213 -5.16 21.39 19.66
CA PHE A 213 -5.39 22.84 19.54
C PHE A 213 -6.87 23.21 19.73
N MET A 214 -7.79 22.41 19.20
CA MET A 214 -9.23 22.62 19.43
C MET A 214 -9.61 22.51 20.91
N ARG A 215 -9.08 21.49 21.61
CA ARG A 215 -9.32 21.29 23.05
C ARG A 215 -8.75 22.45 23.87
N ILE A 216 -7.53 22.89 23.57
CA ILE A 216 -6.87 24.02 24.23
C ILE A 216 -7.73 25.29 24.11
N ARG A 217 -8.28 25.58 22.93
CA ARG A 217 -9.16 26.76 22.73
C ARG A 217 -10.47 26.69 23.51
N LYS A 218 -10.95 25.49 23.85
CA LYS A 218 -12.16 25.29 24.66
C LYS A 218 -11.89 25.34 26.17
N ASP A 219 -10.62 25.28 26.60
CA ASP A 219 -10.23 25.28 28.01
C ASP A 219 -10.03 26.70 28.56
N LYS A 220 -11.11 27.25 29.15
CA LYS A 220 -11.11 28.58 29.78
C LYS A 220 -10.13 28.71 30.95
N LYS A 221 -9.77 27.63 31.66
CA LYS A 221 -8.85 27.68 32.82
C LYS A 221 -7.40 27.92 32.39
N LEU A 222 -7.03 27.45 31.19
CA LEU A 222 -5.69 27.64 30.65
C LEU A 222 -5.49 29.07 30.13
N ILE A 223 -6.54 29.66 29.53
CA ILE A 223 -6.57 31.06 29.08
C ILE A 223 -6.40 32.05 30.26
N ILE A 224 -6.78 31.65 31.49
CA ILE A 224 -6.87 32.56 32.64
C ILE A 224 -5.75 32.35 33.71
N GLY A 225 -4.80 31.39 33.57
CA GLY A 225 -3.56 31.51 34.37
C GLY A 225 -2.80 30.28 34.86
N LYS A 226 -2.78 29.13 34.17
CA LYS A 226 -1.95 27.97 34.61
C LYS A 226 -0.80 27.55 33.68
N GLY A 227 -0.55 28.29 32.60
CA GLY A 227 0.54 27.99 31.67
C GLY A 227 0.23 26.79 30.75
N PHE A 228 0.89 26.76 29.60
CA PHE A 228 0.58 25.86 28.49
C PHE A 228 1.37 24.54 28.53
N LYS A 229 0.67 23.40 28.62
CA LYS A 229 1.25 22.04 28.55
C LYS A 229 0.60 21.19 27.44
N PRO A 230 1.09 21.27 26.18
CA PRO A 230 0.45 20.63 25.03
C PRO A 230 0.37 19.09 25.10
N ALA A 231 1.27 18.43 25.84
CA ALA A 231 1.29 16.96 25.97
C ALA A 231 0.03 16.38 26.64
N ASP A 232 -0.61 17.12 27.53
CA ASP A 232 -1.80 16.67 28.27
C ASP A 232 -3.03 16.55 27.35
N TYR A 233 -3.05 17.29 26.24
CA TYR A 233 -4.16 17.31 25.29
C TYR A 233 -4.08 16.24 24.19
N LEU A 234 -2.92 15.57 24.07
CA LEU A 234 -2.70 14.46 23.14
C LEU A 234 -3.25 13.13 23.65
N LYS A 235 -3.58 13.02 24.94
CA LYS A 235 -4.20 11.82 25.53
C LYS A 235 -5.66 11.68 25.09
N GLU A 236 -6.07 10.46 24.75
CA GLU A 236 -7.48 10.17 24.52
C GLU A 236 -8.22 10.24 25.87
N ILE A 237 -9.17 11.16 25.97
CA ILE A 237 -10.10 11.21 27.09
C ILE A 237 -11.29 10.38 26.62
N TYR A 238 -11.35 9.13 27.07
CA TYR A 238 -12.56 8.34 27.02
C TYR A 238 -13.50 8.90 28.10
N PRO A 239 -14.79 9.17 27.80
CA PRO A 239 -15.73 9.45 28.87
C PRO A 239 -15.79 8.21 29.79
N ASP A 240 -15.73 8.42 31.10
CA ASP A 240 -15.89 7.41 32.15
C ASP A 240 -17.33 6.86 32.18
N SER A 241 -17.83 6.30 31.07
CA SER A 241 -19.13 5.64 31.00
C SER A 241 -19.04 4.12 30.85
N GLU A 242 -17.88 3.53 31.14
CA GLU A 242 -17.70 2.07 31.28
C GLU A 242 -17.15 1.69 32.67
N LYS A 243 -17.64 2.39 33.71
CA LYS A 243 -17.60 1.90 35.09
C LYS A 243 -18.95 2.15 35.76
N ALA A 244 -19.97 1.41 35.33
CA ALA A 244 -21.12 0.99 36.12
C ALA A 244 -21.82 -0.14 35.38
#